data_AF-A0A1C6G0A0-F1
#
_entry.id   AF-A0A1C6G0A0-F1
#
_cell.length_a   1.000
_cell.length_b   1.000
_cell.length_c   1.000
_cell.angle_alpha   90.00
_cell.angle_beta   90.00
_cell.angle_gamma   90.00
#
_symmetry.space_group_name_H-M   'P 1'
#
loop_
_entity.id
_entity.type
_entity.pdbx_description
1 polymer ?
#
loop_
_entity_poly.entity_id
_entity_poly.type
_entity_poly.pdbx_seq_one_letter_code
_entity_poly.pdbx_strand_id
1 'polypeptide(L)'
;MLKILNKTRKVSGKMSVPKQIMTTFFALLFGGGMGIVAKFLDLNRLPSFLDWLDLSNFLGRTAPWIFIAVCLAVFSKSPLKAGINVFAFFVGMLIGYYVWTSVFAGFYPDIPYLMRWLILAVVSPFLAFLIWYARGRGALAIGISSVLIAIFCCFAFNLNFADFRILYFPEFILWLASIGILFKDVKQSAFSLLISIPVALSLEYTGLLGIIGIG
;
A
#
# COMPACT_ATOMS: atom_id res chain seq x y z
N MET A 1 20.20 15.46 -8.16
CA MET A 1 18.92 14.83 -7.82
C MET A 1 18.05 14.53 -9.06
N LEU A 2 17.53 15.54 -9.78
CA LEU A 2 16.66 15.35 -10.96
C LEU A 2 17.27 14.48 -12.08
N LYS A 3 18.58 14.59 -12.35
CA LYS A 3 19.28 13.74 -13.34
C LYS A 3 19.24 12.25 -12.98
N ILE A 4 19.35 11.90 -11.70
CA ILE A 4 19.31 10.51 -11.22
C ILE A 4 17.89 9.97 -11.36
N LEU A 5 16.88 10.73 -10.90
CA LEU A 5 15.47 10.35 -10.99
C LEU A 5 15.01 10.13 -12.45
N ASN A 6 15.36 11.05 -13.35
CA ASN A 6 15.02 10.94 -14.77
C ASN A 6 15.73 9.78 -15.47
N LYS A 7 16.92 9.37 -14.98
CA LYS A 7 17.62 8.17 -15.48
C LYS A 7 16.91 6.89 -15.02
N THR A 8 16.33 6.89 -13.82
CA THR A 8 15.61 5.73 -13.27
C THR A 8 14.32 5.44 -14.03
N ARG A 9 13.43 6.43 -14.20
CA ARG A 9 12.19 6.26 -14.97
C ARG A 9 11.80 7.59 -15.61
N LYS A 10 11.56 7.58 -16.92
CA LYS A 10 11.12 8.78 -17.66
C LYS A 10 9.60 8.90 -17.63
N VAL A 11 9.10 10.13 -17.51
CA VAL A 11 7.66 10.44 -17.55
C VAL A 11 7.13 10.15 -18.97
N SER A 12 6.03 9.40 -19.06
CA SER A 12 5.44 9.02 -20.36
C SER A 12 4.57 10.15 -20.92
N GLY A 13 5.17 11.12 -21.61
CA GLY A 13 4.45 12.20 -22.31
C GLY A 13 3.53 13.05 -21.43
N LYS A 14 2.91 14.08 -22.01
CA LYS A 14 1.91 14.89 -21.29
C LYS A 14 0.53 14.20 -21.36
N MET A 15 -0.16 14.10 -20.22
CA MET A 15 -1.56 13.67 -20.18
C MET A 15 -2.47 14.90 -20.28
N SER A 16 -3.52 14.85 -21.09
CA SER A 16 -4.55 15.89 -21.15
C SER A 16 -5.17 16.14 -19.77
N VAL A 17 -5.45 17.40 -19.43
CA VAL A 17 -6.03 17.80 -18.13
C VAL A 17 -7.32 17.03 -17.78
N PRO A 18 -8.30 16.84 -18.69
CA PRO A 18 -9.53 16.10 -18.34
C PRO A 18 -9.25 14.66 -17.89
N LYS A 19 -8.35 13.96 -18.60
CA LYS A 19 -7.93 12.60 -18.23
C LYS A 19 -7.21 12.56 -16.88
N GLN A 20 -6.44 13.60 -16.55
CA GLN A 20 -5.83 13.70 -15.22
C GLN A 20 -6.90 13.80 -14.13
N ILE A 21 -7.86 14.71 -14.29
CA ILE A 21 -8.96 14.89 -13.33
C ILE A 21 -9.72 13.58 -13.16
N MET A 22 -10.11 12.95 -14.27
CA MET A 22 -10.85 11.69 -14.29
C MET A 22 -10.13 10.57 -13.51
N THR A 23 -8.82 10.39 -13.71
CA THR A 23 -8.07 9.36 -12.96
C THR A 23 -8.03 9.61 -11.45
N THR A 24 -7.95 10.86 -11.01
CA THR A 24 -7.99 11.19 -9.57
C THR A 24 -9.38 11.04 -9.00
N PHE A 25 -10.40 11.43 -9.75
CA PHE A 25 -11.78 11.24 -9.36
C PHE A 25 -12.12 9.75 -9.18
N PHE A 26 -11.68 8.89 -10.10
CA PHE A 26 -11.84 7.44 -9.94
C PHE A 26 -11.05 6.88 -8.75
N ALA A 27 -9.84 7.38 -8.48
CA ALA A 27 -9.08 6.98 -7.30
C ALA A 27 -9.81 7.36 -6.00
N LEU A 28 -10.40 8.56 -5.94
CA LEU A 28 -11.22 9.02 -4.83
C LEU A 28 -12.46 8.14 -4.62
N LEU A 29 -13.22 7.88 -5.69
CA LEU A 29 -14.42 7.02 -5.63
C LEU A 29 -14.08 5.59 -5.23
N PHE A 30 -12.99 5.04 -5.79
CA PHE A 30 -12.53 3.70 -5.44
C PHE A 30 -12.12 3.63 -3.97
N GLY A 31 -11.40 4.64 -3.47
CA GLY A 31 -11.10 4.78 -2.03
C GLY A 31 -12.37 4.79 -1.19
N GLY A 32 -13.33 5.65 -1.52
CA GLY A 32 -14.61 5.75 -0.80
C GLY A 32 -15.39 4.43 -0.77
N GLY A 33 -15.50 3.76 -1.91
CA GLY A 33 -16.14 2.45 -2.00
C GLY A 33 -15.44 1.41 -1.12
N MET A 34 -14.11 1.34 -1.17
CA MET A 34 -13.33 0.43 -0.33
C MET A 34 -13.47 0.76 1.17
N GLY A 35 -13.50 2.04 1.54
CA GLY A 35 -13.70 2.47 2.93
C GLY A 35 -15.07 2.06 3.48
N ILE A 36 -16.12 2.18 2.66
CA ILE A 36 -17.46 1.69 2.98
C ILE A 36 -17.45 0.16 3.16
N VAL A 37 -16.85 -0.57 2.22
CA VAL A 37 -16.76 -2.04 2.29
C VAL A 37 -16.01 -2.49 3.55
N ALA A 38 -14.88 -1.86 3.86
CA ALA A 38 -14.12 -2.15 5.08
C ALA A 38 -15.00 -1.98 6.32
N LYS A 39 -15.69 -0.84 6.44
CA LYS A 39 -16.57 -0.61 7.59
C LYS A 39 -17.77 -1.57 7.64
N PHE A 40 -18.31 -1.93 6.48
CA PHE A 40 -19.37 -2.93 6.39
C PHE A 40 -18.90 -4.30 6.90
N LEU A 41 -17.69 -4.73 6.54
CA LEU A 41 -17.12 -6.00 7.01
C LEU A 41 -16.71 -5.99 8.49
N ASP A 42 -16.45 -4.82 9.09
CA ASP A 42 -16.22 -4.73 10.54
C ASP A 42 -17.49 -5.05 11.35
N LEU A 43 -18.66 -4.73 10.78
CA LEU A 43 -19.95 -4.84 11.47
C LEU A 43 -20.71 -6.12 11.13
N ASN A 44 -20.32 -6.81 10.05
CA ASN A 44 -21.05 -7.95 9.52
C ASN A 44 -20.18 -9.19 9.48
N ARG A 45 -20.72 -10.31 9.96
CA ARG A 45 -20.06 -11.60 9.84
C ARG A 45 -20.24 -12.15 8.43
N LEU A 46 -19.14 -12.58 7.82
CA LEU A 46 -19.17 -13.25 6.53
C LEU A 46 -19.65 -14.71 6.67
N PRO A 47 -20.12 -15.34 5.58
CA PRO A 47 -20.38 -16.77 5.54
C PRO A 47 -19.16 -17.59 5.98
N SER A 48 -19.37 -18.65 6.75
CA SER A 48 -18.29 -19.42 7.39
C SER A 48 -17.25 -20.00 6.42
N PHE A 49 -17.64 -20.27 5.16
CA PHE A 49 -16.69 -20.74 4.14
C PHE A 49 -15.66 -19.67 3.71
N LEU A 50 -15.84 -18.41 4.11
CA LEU A 50 -14.90 -17.31 3.90
C LEU A 50 -14.08 -16.96 5.14
N ASP A 51 -14.33 -17.62 6.29
CA ASP A 51 -13.65 -17.30 7.56
C ASP A 51 -12.11 -17.45 7.44
N TRP A 52 -11.63 -18.39 6.62
CA TRP A 52 -10.20 -18.60 6.37
C TRP A 52 -9.50 -17.43 5.65
N LEU A 53 -10.25 -16.53 5.00
CA LEU A 53 -9.72 -15.32 4.38
C LEU A 53 -9.60 -14.15 5.38
N ASP A 54 -10.25 -14.25 6.54
CA ASP A 54 -10.15 -13.24 7.59
C ASP A 54 -10.45 -11.81 7.10
N LEU A 55 -11.39 -11.65 6.15
CA LEU A 55 -11.57 -10.40 5.39
C LEU A 55 -11.96 -9.19 6.26
N SER A 56 -12.66 -9.43 7.36
CA SER A 56 -13.04 -8.39 8.33
C SER A 56 -11.78 -7.75 8.93
N ASN A 57 -10.85 -8.56 9.44
CA ASN A 57 -9.59 -8.05 9.97
C ASN A 57 -8.63 -7.60 8.87
N PHE A 58 -8.61 -8.28 7.71
CA PHE A 58 -7.74 -7.96 6.60
C PHE A 58 -7.90 -6.51 6.14
N LEU A 59 -9.12 -6.05 5.89
CA LEU A 59 -9.37 -4.66 5.49
C LEU A 59 -9.20 -3.65 6.64
N GLY A 60 -9.17 -4.11 7.90
CA GLY A 60 -8.75 -3.31 9.05
C GLY A 60 -7.23 -3.15 9.19
N ARG A 61 -6.45 -4.11 8.66
CA ARG A 61 -4.98 -4.07 8.64
C ARG A 61 -4.46 -3.14 7.53
N THR A 62 -3.24 -2.64 7.70
CA THR A 62 -2.62 -1.65 6.78
C THR A 62 -2.16 -2.23 5.44
N ALA A 63 -1.86 -3.53 5.39
CA ALA A 63 -1.30 -4.22 4.24
C ALA A 63 -2.09 -4.03 2.93
N PRO A 64 -3.42 -4.27 2.85
CA PRO A 64 -4.17 -4.08 1.60
C PRO A 64 -4.17 -2.63 1.12
N TRP A 65 -4.22 -1.66 2.02
CA TRP A 65 -4.24 -0.25 1.66
C TRP A 65 -2.90 0.22 1.10
N ILE A 66 -1.79 -0.23 1.70
CA ILE A 66 -0.44 0.01 1.18
C ILE A 66 -0.29 -0.67 -0.19
N PHE A 67 -0.81 -1.89 -0.36
CA PHE A 67 -0.76 -2.59 -1.65
C PHE A 67 -1.49 -1.83 -2.76
N ILE A 68 -2.71 -1.36 -2.49
CA ILE A 68 -3.46 -0.54 -3.46
C ILE A 68 -2.72 0.76 -3.76
N ALA A 69 -2.16 1.42 -2.74
CA ALA A 69 -1.36 2.62 -2.93
C ALA A 69 -0.13 2.37 -3.81
N VAL A 70 0.56 1.24 -3.64
CA VAL A 70 1.68 0.83 -4.51
C VAL A 70 1.20 0.64 -5.94
N CYS A 71 0.08 -0.06 -6.17
CA CYS A 71 -0.50 -0.24 -7.50
C CYS A 71 -0.78 1.11 -8.19
N LEU A 72 -1.53 1.99 -7.51
CA LEU A 72 -1.85 3.32 -8.00
C LEU A 72 -0.59 4.14 -8.31
N ALA A 73 0.43 4.02 -7.45
CA ALA A 73 1.69 4.72 -7.64
C ALA A 73 2.45 4.18 -8.86
N VAL A 74 2.72 2.87 -8.95
CA VAL A 74 3.58 2.31 -10.02
C VAL A 74 2.94 2.43 -11.42
N PHE A 75 1.61 2.40 -11.51
CA PHE A 75 0.88 2.50 -12.78
C PHE A 75 0.49 3.94 -13.17
N SER A 76 0.74 4.92 -12.29
CA SER A 76 0.54 6.33 -12.65
C SER A 76 1.51 6.80 -13.75
N LYS A 77 1.11 7.82 -14.52
CA LYS A 77 1.92 8.33 -15.64
C LYS A 77 3.15 9.15 -15.24
N SER A 78 3.09 9.79 -14.07
CA SER A 78 4.16 10.63 -13.54
C SER A 78 4.21 10.49 -12.01
N PRO A 79 5.36 10.78 -11.38
CA PRO A 79 5.50 10.64 -9.93
C PRO A 79 4.63 11.64 -9.17
N LEU A 80 4.44 12.86 -9.69
CA LEU A 80 3.49 13.81 -9.11
C LEU A 80 2.05 13.27 -9.18
N LYS A 81 1.70 12.62 -10.30
CA LYS A 81 0.37 12.04 -10.46
C LYS A 81 0.14 10.83 -9.57
N ALA A 82 1.17 10.03 -9.34
CA ALA A 82 1.15 8.96 -8.33
C ALA A 82 0.77 9.53 -6.96
N GLY A 83 1.46 10.60 -6.53
CA GLY A 83 1.17 11.29 -5.28
C GLY A 83 -0.28 11.74 -5.16
N ILE A 84 -0.78 12.47 -6.16
CA ILE A 84 -2.16 12.98 -6.17
C ILE A 84 -3.19 11.85 -6.13
N ASN A 85 -3.00 10.79 -6.93
CA ASN A 85 -3.96 9.69 -7.00
C ASN A 85 -4.01 8.88 -5.70
N VAL A 86 -2.84 8.60 -5.09
CA VAL A 86 -2.77 7.88 -3.82
C VAL A 86 -3.35 8.73 -2.68
N PHE A 87 -3.04 10.03 -2.64
CA PHE A 87 -3.65 10.93 -1.66
C PHE A 87 -5.18 10.96 -1.79
N ALA A 88 -5.70 11.13 -3.01
CA ALA A 88 -7.13 11.11 -3.27
C ALA A 88 -7.76 9.77 -2.86
N PHE A 89 -7.09 8.65 -3.12
CA PHE A 89 -7.55 7.34 -2.68
C PHE A 89 -7.68 7.25 -1.15
N PHE A 90 -6.67 7.66 -0.38
CA PHE A 90 -6.74 7.63 1.08
C PHE A 90 -7.78 8.61 1.65
N VAL A 91 -7.93 9.80 1.07
CA VAL A 91 -9.00 10.75 1.43
C VAL A 91 -10.37 10.12 1.18
N GLY A 92 -10.56 9.48 0.01
CA GLY A 92 -11.78 8.76 -0.31
C GLY A 92 -12.08 7.67 0.70
N MET A 93 -11.08 6.83 1.00
CA MET A 93 -11.18 5.76 2.00
C MET A 93 -11.62 6.28 3.36
N LEU A 94 -10.97 7.32 3.88
CA LEU A 94 -11.31 7.95 5.16
C LEU A 94 -12.76 8.46 5.15
N ILE A 95 -13.16 9.17 4.10
CA ILE A 95 -14.53 9.67 3.95
C ILE A 95 -15.52 8.49 3.97
N GLY A 96 -15.30 7.48 3.14
CA GLY A 96 -16.19 6.32 3.04
C GLY A 96 -16.36 5.59 4.38
N TYR A 97 -15.24 5.30 5.03
CA TYR A 97 -15.22 4.57 6.30
C TYR A 97 -15.90 5.34 7.44
N TYR A 98 -15.60 6.63 7.59
CA TYR A 98 -16.10 7.41 8.73
C TYR A 98 -17.48 8.03 8.49
N VAL A 99 -17.87 8.34 7.25
CA VAL A 99 -19.27 8.67 6.93
C VAL A 99 -20.15 7.46 7.18
N TRP A 100 -19.70 6.25 6.81
CA TRP A 100 -20.47 5.05 7.15
C TRP A 100 -20.63 4.88 8.66
N THR A 101 -19.53 5.05 9.40
CA THR A 101 -19.50 4.94 10.86
C THR A 101 -20.47 5.90 11.54
N SER A 102 -20.47 7.19 11.14
CA SER A 102 -21.32 8.20 11.79
C SER A 102 -22.78 8.14 11.36
N VAL A 103 -23.05 7.92 10.06
CA VAL A 103 -24.41 8.00 9.51
C VAL A 103 -25.19 6.71 9.70
N PHE A 104 -24.56 5.55 9.49
CA PHE A 104 -25.25 4.25 9.50
C PHE A 104 -25.00 3.44 10.76
N ALA A 105 -23.79 3.50 11.34
CA ALA A 105 -23.46 2.72 12.53
C ALA A 105 -23.80 3.44 13.85
N GLY A 106 -24.02 4.77 13.83
CA GLY A 106 -24.53 5.54 14.96
C GLY A 106 -23.51 5.82 16.07
N PHE A 107 -22.21 5.66 15.82
CA PHE A 107 -21.16 5.98 16.78
C PHE A 107 -20.03 6.79 16.16
N TYR A 108 -19.24 7.44 17.02
CA TYR A 108 -18.13 8.29 16.59
C TYR A 108 -16.84 7.50 16.33
N PRO A 109 -15.96 8.00 15.44
CA PRO A 109 -14.64 7.44 15.22
C PRO A 109 -13.83 7.34 16.52
N ASP A 110 -13.15 6.21 16.74
CA ASP A 110 -12.03 6.16 17.68
C ASP A 110 -10.95 7.14 17.20
N ILE A 111 -10.68 8.17 18.01
CA ILE A 111 -9.81 9.29 17.64
C ILE A 111 -8.35 8.82 17.43
N PRO A 112 -7.72 8.04 18.34
CA PRO A 112 -6.41 7.45 18.08
C PRO A 112 -6.33 6.65 16.77
N TYR A 113 -7.33 5.84 16.45
CA TYR A 113 -7.38 5.07 15.21
C TYR A 113 -7.47 5.98 13.98
N LEU A 114 -8.36 6.99 14.00
CA LEU A 114 -8.49 7.98 12.94
C LEU A 114 -7.18 8.75 12.70
N MET A 115 -6.48 9.14 13.75
CA MET A 115 -5.23 9.90 13.64
C MET A 115 -4.15 9.10 12.89
N ARG A 116 -4.05 7.78 13.11
CA ARG A 116 -3.11 6.91 12.38
C ARG A 116 -3.37 6.95 10.87
N TRP A 117 -4.63 6.79 10.46
CA TRP A 117 -4.99 6.82 9.04
C TRP A 117 -4.85 8.21 8.41
N LEU A 118 -5.11 9.27 9.17
CA LEU A 118 -4.94 10.65 8.69
C LEU A 118 -3.46 10.99 8.47
N ILE A 119 -2.58 10.58 9.38
CA ILE A 119 -1.12 10.70 9.20
C ILE A 119 -0.68 9.93 7.95
N LEU A 120 -1.14 8.67 7.80
CA LEU A 120 -0.84 7.87 6.61
C LEU A 120 -1.31 8.57 5.33
N ALA A 121 -2.52 9.11 5.31
CA ALA A 121 -3.07 9.85 4.17
C ALA A 121 -2.18 11.06 3.81
N VAL A 122 -1.80 11.88 4.79
CA VAL A 122 -0.97 13.09 4.57
C VAL A 122 0.44 12.75 4.07
N VAL A 123 1.03 11.66 4.57
CA VAL A 123 2.38 11.22 4.17
C VAL A 123 2.37 10.48 2.82
N SER A 124 1.26 9.81 2.49
CA SER A 124 1.10 8.98 1.30
C SER A 124 1.49 9.62 -0.04
N PRO A 125 1.21 10.92 -0.36
CA PRO A 125 1.60 11.50 -1.64
C PRO A 125 3.11 11.52 -1.84
N PHE A 126 3.89 11.74 -0.78
CA PHE A 126 5.35 11.77 -0.84
C PHE A 126 5.92 10.37 -1.06
N LEU A 127 5.39 9.37 -0.35
CA LEU A 127 5.78 7.98 -0.54
C LEU A 127 5.41 7.50 -1.94
N ALA A 128 4.19 7.80 -2.41
CA ALA A 128 3.74 7.43 -3.75
C ALA A 128 4.60 8.06 -4.87
N PHE A 129 5.06 9.30 -4.67
CA PHE A 129 6.02 9.93 -5.58
C PHE A 129 7.31 9.12 -5.71
N LEU A 130 7.85 8.61 -4.59
CA LEU A 130 9.05 7.78 -4.58
C LEU A 130 8.77 6.38 -5.17
N ILE A 131 7.69 5.74 -4.74
CA ILE A 131 7.26 4.40 -5.17
C ILE A 131 7.07 4.34 -6.70
N TRP A 132 6.65 5.44 -7.33
CA TRP A 132 6.58 5.51 -8.79
C TRP A 132 7.88 5.10 -9.49
N TYR A 133 9.05 5.36 -8.89
CA TYR A 133 10.35 4.97 -9.44
C TYR A 133 10.71 3.50 -9.24
N ALA A 134 9.96 2.73 -8.45
CA ALA A 134 10.21 1.31 -8.20
C ALA A 134 10.23 0.49 -9.52
N ARG A 135 9.35 0.85 -10.46
CA ARG A 135 9.25 0.24 -11.80
C ARG A 135 10.24 0.80 -12.83
N GLY A 136 11.19 1.63 -12.41
CA GLY A 136 12.28 2.15 -13.24
C GLY A 136 13.43 1.15 -13.42
N ARG A 137 14.58 1.62 -13.94
CA ARG A 137 15.81 0.82 -14.09
C ARG A 137 16.94 1.34 -13.22
N GLY A 138 17.84 0.44 -12.83
CA GLY A 138 19.06 0.75 -12.08
C GLY A 138 18.91 0.64 -10.55
N ALA A 139 19.98 0.96 -9.83
CA ALA A 139 20.11 0.70 -8.39
C ALA A 139 19.00 1.35 -7.54
N LEU A 140 18.58 2.57 -7.88
CA LEU A 140 17.50 3.26 -7.17
C LEU A 140 16.17 2.50 -7.26
N ALA A 141 15.81 2.01 -8.45
CA ALA A 141 14.60 1.22 -8.64
C ALA A 141 14.67 -0.14 -7.94
N ILE A 142 15.85 -0.77 -7.94
CA ILE A 142 16.10 -2.01 -7.19
C ILE A 142 15.86 -1.77 -5.70
N GLY A 143 16.49 -0.74 -5.12
CA GLY A 143 16.39 -0.43 -3.70
C GLY A 143 14.96 -0.13 -3.25
N ILE A 144 14.21 0.69 -3.99
CA ILE A 144 12.80 0.98 -3.66
C ILE A 144 11.97 -0.30 -3.73
N SER A 145 12.16 -1.13 -4.76
CA SER A 145 11.41 -2.39 -4.89
C SER A 145 11.74 -3.37 -3.77
N SER A 146 13.01 -3.45 -3.35
CA SER A 146 13.44 -4.28 -2.21
C SER A 146 12.79 -3.87 -0.92
N VAL A 147 12.73 -2.57 -0.63
CA VAL A 147 12.07 -2.06 0.58
C VAL A 147 10.58 -2.38 0.56
N LEU A 148 9.90 -2.21 -0.57
CA LEU A 148 8.48 -2.56 -0.69
C LEU A 148 8.22 -4.06 -0.49
N ILE A 149 9.00 -4.92 -1.15
CA ILE A 149 8.88 -6.38 -0.99
C ILE A 149 9.19 -6.78 0.46
N ALA A 150 10.16 -6.14 1.11
CA ALA A 150 10.49 -6.37 2.51
C ALA A 150 9.34 -6.01 3.45
N ILE A 151 8.69 -4.86 3.24
CA ILE A 151 7.52 -4.45 4.03
C ILE A 151 6.39 -5.49 3.89
N PHE A 152 6.07 -5.93 2.68
CA PHE A 152 5.07 -7.00 2.49
C PHE A 152 5.52 -8.35 3.07
N CYS A 153 6.82 -8.62 3.11
CA CYS A 153 7.36 -9.81 3.77
C CYS A 153 7.07 -9.77 5.27
N CYS A 154 7.30 -8.63 5.94
CA CYS A 154 6.98 -8.45 7.35
C CYS A 154 5.46 -8.56 7.64
N PHE A 155 4.60 -8.15 6.70
CA PHE A 155 3.15 -8.36 6.86
C PHE A 155 2.74 -9.83 6.72
N ALA A 156 3.46 -10.60 5.89
CA ALA A 156 3.12 -11.98 5.58
C ALA A 156 3.69 -13.01 6.57
N PHE A 157 4.86 -12.74 7.16
CA PHE A 157 5.61 -13.72 7.93
C PHE A 157 6.02 -13.21 9.31
N ASN A 158 6.01 -14.12 10.28
CA ASN A 158 6.81 -13.98 11.48
C ASN A 158 8.26 -14.33 11.11
N LEU A 159 9.17 -13.36 11.20
CA LEU A 159 10.57 -13.53 10.80
C LEU A 159 11.49 -13.95 11.97
N ASN A 160 10.92 -14.27 13.14
CA ASN A 160 11.68 -14.79 14.26
C ASN A 160 12.29 -16.16 13.92
N PHE A 161 13.60 -16.30 14.11
CA PHE A 161 14.33 -17.55 13.81
C PHE A 161 13.77 -18.79 14.54
N ALA A 162 13.23 -18.61 15.74
CA ALA A 162 12.65 -19.69 16.54
C ALA A 162 11.22 -20.06 16.11
N ASP A 163 10.53 -19.19 15.35
CA ASP A 163 9.09 -19.30 15.07
C ASP A 163 8.76 -18.70 13.70
N PHE A 164 9.40 -19.23 12.66
CA PHE A 164 9.14 -18.81 11.29
C PHE A 164 7.83 -19.41 10.79
N ARG A 165 6.83 -18.56 10.54
CA ARG A 165 5.52 -18.98 10.03
C ARG A 165 4.83 -17.86 9.25
N ILE A 166 3.85 -18.24 8.43
CA ILE A 166 2.92 -17.28 7.82
C ILE A 166 1.98 -16.74 8.90
N LEU A 167 1.84 -15.41 8.97
CA LEU A 167 0.94 -14.75 9.93
C LEU A 167 -0.51 -14.83 9.47
N TYR A 168 -0.74 -14.40 8.23
CA TYR A 168 -2.07 -14.31 7.64
C TYR A 168 -2.01 -14.69 6.15
N PHE A 169 -2.94 -15.53 5.71
CA PHE A 169 -2.96 -16.00 4.33
C PHE A 169 -3.16 -14.88 3.30
N PRO A 170 -4.07 -13.90 3.47
CA PRO A 170 -4.22 -12.81 2.51
C PRO A 170 -2.95 -11.96 2.34
N GLU A 171 -2.24 -11.66 3.43
CA GLU A 171 -0.98 -10.91 3.44
C GLU A 171 0.13 -11.67 2.71
N PHE A 172 0.18 -12.99 2.85
CA PHE A 172 1.06 -13.83 2.04
C PHE A 172 0.76 -13.72 0.54
N ILE A 173 -0.52 -13.70 0.15
CA ILE A 173 -0.91 -13.44 -1.25
C ILE A 173 -0.50 -12.03 -1.70
N LEU A 174 -0.67 -11.01 -0.85
CA LEU A 174 -0.20 -9.65 -1.16
C LEU A 174 1.31 -9.57 -1.34
N TRP A 175 2.08 -10.34 -0.56
CA TRP A 175 3.53 -10.42 -0.72
C TRP A 175 3.91 -11.00 -2.10
N LEU A 176 3.31 -12.13 -2.50
CA LEU A 176 3.52 -12.69 -3.84
C LEU A 176 3.09 -11.71 -4.94
N ALA A 177 1.92 -11.08 -4.78
CA ALA A 177 1.42 -10.10 -5.73
C ALA A 177 2.34 -8.87 -5.83
N SER A 178 2.97 -8.46 -4.72
CA SER A 178 3.91 -7.33 -4.70
C SER A 178 5.14 -7.62 -5.57
N ILE A 179 5.65 -8.86 -5.52
CA ILE A 179 6.75 -9.33 -6.36
C ILE A 179 6.33 -9.26 -7.83
N GLY A 180 5.12 -9.72 -8.16
CA GLY A 180 4.58 -9.69 -9.53
C GLY A 180 4.40 -8.27 -10.07
N ILE A 181 3.86 -7.35 -9.26
CA ILE A 181 3.62 -5.95 -9.67
C ILE A 181 4.93 -5.17 -9.84
N LEU A 182 5.90 -5.43 -8.97
CA LEU A 182 7.23 -4.79 -8.99
C LEU A 182 8.21 -5.50 -9.95
N PHE A 183 7.74 -6.55 -10.64
CA PHE A 183 8.55 -7.27 -11.61
C PHE A 183 8.95 -6.36 -12.78
N LYS A 184 10.22 -6.44 -13.16
CA LYS A 184 10.84 -5.65 -14.24
C LYS A 184 11.54 -6.61 -15.21
N ASP A 185 12.84 -6.77 -15.04
CA ASP A 185 13.66 -7.78 -15.70
C ASP A 185 14.14 -8.79 -14.66
N VAL A 186 14.38 -10.03 -15.11
CA VAL A 186 14.76 -11.15 -14.23
C VAL A 186 15.93 -10.79 -13.31
N LYS A 187 16.96 -10.11 -13.85
CA LYS A 187 18.15 -9.73 -13.09
C LYS A 187 17.80 -8.71 -12.00
N GLN A 188 17.15 -7.60 -12.34
CA GLN A 188 16.79 -6.58 -11.33
C GLN A 188 15.79 -7.10 -10.31
N SER A 189 14.80 -7.88 -10.73
CA SER A 189 13.80 -8.45 -9.83
C SER A 189 14.41 -9.49 -8.88
N ALA A 190 15.34 -10.32 -9.35
CA ALA A 190 16.09 -11.22 -8.50
C ALA A 190 16.94 -10.46 -7.47
N PHE A 191 17.66 -9.40 -7.88
CA PHE A 191 18.37 -8.55 -6.93
C PHE A 191 17.41 -7.88 -5.93
N SER A 192 16.24 -7.42 -6.39
CA SER A 192 15.28 -6.80 -5.50
C SER A 192 14.79 -7.76 -4.41
N LEU A 193 14.51 -9.01 -4.77
CA LEU A 193 14.09 -10.07 -3.85
C LEU A 193 15.22 -10.53 -2.91
N LEU A 194 16.45 -10.66 -3.41
CA LEU A 194 17.60 -11.02 -2.57
C LEU A 194 17.88 -9.94 -1.51
N ILE A 195 17.81 -8.67 -1.90
CA ILE A 195 18.04 -7.54 -0.97
C ILE A 195 16.84 -7.36 -0.02
N SER A 196 15.62 -7.74 -0.40
CA SER A 196 14.47 -7.59 0.50
C SER A 196 14.56 -8.47 1.74
N ILE A 197 15.28 -9.59 1.70
CA ILE A 197 15.45 -10.49 2.86
C ILE A 197 16.16 -9.80 4.03
N PRO A 198 17.42 -9.31 3.89
CA PRO A 198 18.09 -8.62 4.99
C PRO A 198 17.39 -7.32 5.40
N VAL A 199 16.72 -6.63 4.45
CA VAL A 199 15.92 -5.44 4.78
C VAL A 199 14.72 -5.82 5.66
N ALA A 200 14.00 -6.90 5.34
CA ALA A 200 12.86 -7.37 6.14
C ALA A 200 13.30 -7.77 7.55
N LEU A 201 14.41 -8.52 7.67
CA LEU A 201 14.99 -8.87 8.97
C LEU A 201 15.37 -7.64 9.79
N SER A 202 15.92 -6.60 9.16
CA SER A 202 16.25 -5.34 9.83
C SER A 202 15.00 -4.57 10.28
N LEU A 203 13.94 -4.56 9.47
CA LEU A 203 12.67 -3.91 9.83
C LEU A 203 11.99 -4.62 11.01
N GLU A 204 12.02 -5.95 11.01
CA GLU A 204 11.50 -6.77 12.10
C GLU A 204 12.28 -6.53 13.40
N TYR A 205 13.62 -6.63 13.34
CA TYR A 205 14.49 -6.48 14.50
C TYR A 205 14.36 -5.09 15.17
N THR A 206 14.17 -4.04 14.36
CA THR A 206 13.98 -2.68 14.88
C THR A 206 12.56 -2.41 15.36
N GLY A 207 11.60 -3.30 15.05
CA GLY A 207 10.18 -3.07 15.30
C GLY A 207 9.62 -1.84 14.60
N LEU A 208 10.31 -1.32 13.57
CA LEU A 208 10.03 -0.02 12.97
C LEU A 208 8.59 0.09 12.47
N LEU A 209 8.06 -0.98 11.87
CA LEU A 209 6.69 -1.02 11.36
C LEU A 209 5.66 -0.87 12.49
N GLY A 210 5.89 -1.50 13.64
CA GLY A 210 5.06 -1.33 14.83
C GLY A 210 5.14 0.08 15.40
N ILE A 211 6.35 0.66 15.45
CA ILE A 211 6.58 2.04 15.95
C ILE A 211 5.84 3.07 15.10
N ILE A 212 5.83 2.91 13.78
CA ILE A 212 5.11 3.81 12.87
C ILE A 212 3.63 3.41 12.67
N GLY A 213 3.15 2.42 13.44
CA GLY A 213 1.75 2.03 13.49
C GLY A 213 1.22 1.33 12.25
N ILE A 214 2.10 0.67 11.47
CA ILE A 214 1.71 -0.10 10.28
C ILE A 214 2.02 -1.60 10.37
N GLY A 215 2.75 -2.05 11.39
CA GLY A 215 3.04 -3.46 11.66
C GLY A 215 1.93 -4.19 12.40
#